data_AF-A0A284RUN4-F1
#
_entry.id   AF-A0A284RUN4-F1
#
_cell.length_a   1.000
_cell.length_b   1.000
_cell.length_c   1.000
_cell.angle_alpha   90.00
_cell.angle_beta   90.00
_cell.angle_gamma   90.00
#
_symmetry.space_group_name_H-M   'P 1'
#
loop_
_entity.id
_entity.type
_entity.pdbx_description
1 polymer ?
#
loop_
_entity_poly.entity_id
_entity_poly.type
_entity_poly.pdbx_seq_one_letter_code
_entity_poly.pdbx_strand_id
1 'polypeptide(L)'
;MAPRKKYHTPEDKRQAIRDKSQCYYAKNKDDISVRRKAMYRRHQGTATEPRTSNDEATTSMEVKMVTRLKRLRNTNQYEVTSVPVVVPKPTPPPDLFPKYRTDARVIVQEFEDSLKGRTPHDYVELLLRLYFKSNSRRQGQLSLFVDPLDDLYRMQKNYVDIVTKALQADGPSERQQKLAQAGEPIGHLVHWLEDIWRAGIEGPQNLRLAYGKRRLKWQRESIGVATTV
;
A
#
# COMPACT_ATOMS: atom_id res chain seq x y z
N MET A 1 5.50 -50.31 16.28
CA MET A 1 4.19 -49.61 16.33
C MET A 1 4.41 -48.15 16.00
N ALA A 2 3.73 -47.60 14.99
CA ALA A 2 3.90 -46.20 14.60
C ALA A 2 3.28 -45.24 15.64
N PRO A 3 3.89 -44.09 15.95
CA PRO A 3 3.33 -43.12 16.89
C PRO A 3 1.99 -42.59 16.38
N ARG A 4 0.96 -42.56 17.25
CA ARG A 4 -0.35 -42.00 16.90
C ARG A 4 -0.20 -40.52 16.55
N LYS A 5 -0.71 -40.10 15.39
CA LYS A 5 -0.73 -38.70 14.97
C LYS A 5 -1.61 -37.91 15.95
N LYS A 6 -1.04 -36.83 16.52
CA LYS A 6 -1.70 -35.99 17.53
C LYS A 6 -2.85 -35.12 16.96
N TYR A 7 -2.87 -34.92 15.65
CA TYR A 7 -3.92 -34.17 14.94
C TYR A 7 -4.26 -34.92 13.65
N HIS A 8 -5.56 -35.05 13.36
CA HIS A 8 -6.05 -35.81 12.21
C HIS A 8 -6.20 -34.94 10.96
N THR A 9 -6.48 -33.64 11.12
CA THR A 9 -6.57 -32.67 10.02
C THR A 9 -5.69 -31.43 10.24
N PRO A 10 -5.31 -30.70 9.17
CA PRO A 10 -4.65 -29.39 9.29
C PRO A 10 -5.49 -28.37 10.09
N GLU A 11 -6.80 -28.43 9.96
CA GLU A 11 -7.77 -27.59 10.66
C GLU A 11 -7.75 -27.86 12.17
N ASP A 12 -7.70 -29.13 12.61
CA ASP A 12 -7.56 -29.49 14.04
C ASP A 12 -6.27 -28.92 14.64
N LYS A 13 -5.18 -28.96 13.88
CA LYS A 13 -3.91 -28.38 14.30
C LYS A 13 -4.02 -26.87 14.46
N ARG A 14 -4.70 -26.18 13.54
CA ARG A 14 -4.94 -24.72 13.64
C ARG A 14 -5.86 -24.37 14.80
N GLN A 15 -6.88 -25.19 15.09
CA GLN A 15 -7.76 -24.99 16.23
C GLN A 15 -7.02 -25.18 17.55
N ALA A 16 -6.24 -26.25 17.69
CA ALA A 16 -5.46 -26.49 18.89
C ALA A 16 -4.40 -25.40 19.18
N ILE A 17 -3.84 -24.78 18.13
CA ILE A 17 -2.94 -23.62 18.28
C ILE A 17 -3.72 -22.40 18.79
N ARG A 18 -4.91 -22.13 18.24
CA ARG A 18 -5.79 -21.04 18.71
C ARG A 18 -6.13 -21.22 20.19
N ASP A 19 -6.61 -22.40 20.57
CA ASP A 19 -7.01 -22.69 21.95
C ASP A 19 -5.82 -22.57 22.92
N LYS A 20 -4.64 -23.08 22.52
CA LYS A 20 -3.42 -22.95 23.32
C LYS A 20 -2.98 -21.50 23.48
N SER A 21 -3.08 -20.69 22.43
CA SER A 21 -2.76 -19.25 22.49
C SER A 21 -3.73 -18.48 23.38
N GLN A 22 -5.01 -18.85 23.36
CA GLN A 22 -6.06 -18.24 24.16
C GLN A 22 -5.85 -18.56 25.66
N CYS A 23 -5.59 -19.82 25.98
CA CYS A 23 -5.25 -20.23 27.36
C CYS A 23 -3.97 -19.56 27.87
N TYR A 24 -2.95 -19.42 27.01
CA TYR A 24 -1.72 -18.72 27.37
C TYR A 24 -1.98 -17.23 27.65
N TYR A 25 -2.77 -16.56 26.81
CA TYR A 25 -3.11 -15.16 27.02
C TYR A 25 -3.94 -14.97 28.29
N ALA A 26 -4.93 -15.82 28.53
CA ALA A 26 -5.75 -15.77 29.74
C ALA A 26 -4.89 -15.93 31.02
N LYS A 27 -3.93 -16.87 31.01
CA LYS A 27 -3.04 -17.11 32.15
C LYS A 27 -2.05 -15.97 32.41
N ASN A 28 -1.62 -15.27 31.36
CA ASN A 28 -0.56 -14.25 31.45
C ASN A 28 -1.06 -12.82 31.23
N LYS A 29 -2.38 -12.60 31.20
CA LYS A 29 -2.98 -11.29 30.89
C LYS A 29 -2.47 -10.19 31.83
N ASP A 30 -2.33 -10.51 33.10
CA ASP A 30 -1.89 -9.56 34.12
C ASP A 30 -0.40 -9.22 34.00
N ASP A 31 0.47 -10.20 33.75
CA ASP A 31 1.90 -9.95 33.51
C ASP A 31 2.11 -9.14 32.22
N ILE A 32 1.37 -9.46 31.15
CA ILE A 32 1.37 -8.68 29.90
C ILE A 32 0.92 -7.24 30.16
N SER A 33 -0.12 -7.04 30.98
CA SER A 33 -0.63 -5.72 31.37
C SER A 33 0.39 -4.93 32.18
N VAL A 34 1.03 -5.55 33.18
CA VAL A 34 2.09 -4.93 34.00
C VAL A 34 3.28 -4.53 33.14
N ARG A 35 3.74 -5.42 32.26
CA ARG A 35 4.87 -5.15 31.35
C ARG A 35 4.56 -4.01 30.37
N ARG A 36 3.33 -3.96 29.84
CA ARG A 36 2.85 -2.82 29.04
C ARG A 36 2.81 -1.53 29.83
N LYS A 37 2.25 -1.52 31.05
CA LYS A 37 2.23 -0.34 31.93
C LYS A 37 3.63 0.15 32.26
N ALA A 38 4.57 -0.76 32.55
CA ALA A 38 5.96 -0.42 32.82
C ALA A 38 6.65 0.19 31.59
N MET A 39 6.39 -0.35 30.39
CA MET A 39 6.88 0.22 29.13
C MET A 39 6.30 1.62 28.88
N TYR A 40 4.98 1.82 29.06
CA TYR A 40 4.37 3.15 28.97
C TYR A 40 4.94 4.13 29.99
N ARG A 41 5.21 3.71 31.24
CA ARG A 41 5.89 4.56 32.24
C ARG A 41 7.31 4.92 31.83
N ARG A 42 8.08 4.00 31.22
CA ARG A 42 9.42 4.30 30.67
C ARG A 42 9.36 5.32 29.53
N HIS A 43 8.36 5.21 28.66
CA HIS A 43 8.16 6.17 27.57
C HIS A 43 7.57 7.51 28.03
N GLN A 44 6.82 7.55 29.14
CA GLN A 44 6.35 8.81 29.74
C GLN A 44 7.47 9.64 30.40
N GLY A 45 8.63 9.04 30.72
CA GLY A 45 9.82 9.78 31.13
C GLY A 45 10.59 10.45 29.97
N THR A 46 10.22 10.15 28.71
CA THR A 46 10.87 10.67 27.49
C THR A 46 9.89 11.23 26.45
N ALA A 47 8.60 11.29 26.76
CA ALA A 47 7.58 11.89 25.90
C ALA A 47 6.61 12.71 26.77
N THR A 48 6.86 14.01 26.83
CA THR A 48 5.84 14.98 27.20
C THR A 48 4.88 15.09 26.01
N GLU A 49 3.68 14.52 26.14
CA GLU A 49 2.44 15.10 25.59
C GLU A 49 1.23 14.64 26.43
N PRO A 50 0.37 15.57 26.89
CA PRO A 50 -0.96 15.26 27.39
C PRO A 50 -1.95 15.16 26.23
N ARG A 51 -2.91 14.24 26.38
CA ARG A 51 -4.10 14.14 25.53
C ARG A 51 -5.31 14.48 26.40
N THR A 52 -5.99 15.58 26.08
CA THR A 52 -7.37 15.91 26.48
C THR A 52 -8.03 16.42 25.20
N SER A 53 -8.90 15.62 24.59
CA SER A 53 -10.37 15.75 24.66
C SER A 53 -10.87 17.07 24.07
N ASN A 54 -11.73 16.95 23.06
CA ASN A 54 -12.46 18.03 22.40
C ASN A 54 -13.02 19.05 23.41
N ASP A 55 -12.85 20.32 23.09
CA ASP A 55 -13.90 21.35 23.20
C ASP A 55 -13.51 22.56 22.35
N GLU A 56 -14.53 23.22 21.83
CA GLU A 56 -14.46 24.40 21.00
C GLU A 56 -13.81 25.61 21.72
N ALA A 57 -13.40 26.58 20.90
CA ALA A 57 -13.17 27.98 21.22
C ALA A 57 -11.79 28.42 21.74
N THR A 58 -11.31 29.45 21.04
CA THR A 58 -10.44 30.54 21.50
C THR A 58 -8.94 30.27 21.63
N THR A 59 -8.21 31.00 20.79
CA THR A 59 -6.80 31.41 20.90
C THR A 59 -6.28 31.39 22.34
N SER A 60 -5.53 30.35 22.71
CA SER A 60 -4.84 30.27 23.99
C SER A 60 -3.37 29.92 23.73
N MET A 61 -2.47 30.87 24.01
CA MET A 61 -1.03 30.66 23.97
C MET A 61 -0.64 29.73 25.12
N GLU A 62 -0.08 28.56 24.79
CA GLU A 62 0.44 27.63 25.79
C GLU A 62 1.82 28.12 26.30
N VAL A 63 1.81 28.88 27.40
CA VAL A 63 3.03 29.35 28.09
C VAL A 63 3.45 28.29 29.12
N LYS A 64 4.45 27.47 28.80
CA LYS A 64 5.12 26.63 29.81
C LYS A 64 6.04 27.49 30.67
N MET A 65 5.63 27.73 31.91
CA MET A 65 6.47 28.41 32.91
C MET A 65 7.52 27.45 33.47
N VAL A 66 8.79 27.81 33.36
CA VAL A 66 9.88 27.12 34.06
C VAL A 66 10.30 28.00 35.23
N THR A 67 10.17 27.48 36.45
CA THR A 67 10.53 28.20 37.67
C THR A 67 12.01 27.98 37.99
N ARG A 68 12.80 29.06 38.00
CA ARG A 68 14.18 29.05 38.50
C ARG A 68 14.19 29.63 39.90
N LEU A 69 14.43 28.78 40.90
CA LEU A 69 14.56 29.19 42.30
C LEU A 69 15.94 29.81 42.53
N LYS A 70 15.98 31.11 42.80
CA LYS A 70 17.20 31.79 43.26
C LYS A 70 17.08 32.01 44.77
N ARG A 71 17.94 31.36 45.55
CA ARG A 71 17.98 31.50 47.01
C ARG A 71 18.68 32.81 47.37
N LEU A 72 17.95 33.76 47.93
CA LEU A 72 18.51 34.99 48.50
C LEU A 72 19.27 34.64 49.80
N ARG A 73 20.43 35.24 50.01
CA ARG A 73 21.28 34.96 51.18
C ARG A 73 20.53 35.32 52.47
N ASN A 74 20.46 34.33 53.36
CA ASN A 74 20.14 34.42 54.79
C ASN A 74 18.70 34.73 55.23
N THR A 75 17.68 34.39 54.42
CA THR A 75 16.29 34.19 54.88
C THR A 75 15.62 33.06 54.08
N ASN A 76 14.63 32.35 54.65
CA ASN A 76 13.85 31.30 53.99
C ASN A 76 12.82 31.87 52.98
N GLN A 77 13.21 32.86 52.19
CA GLN A 77 12.36 33.47 51.18
C GLN A 77 12.96 33.21 49.79
N TYR A 78 12.09 32.77 48.87
CA TYR A 78 12.45 32.45 47.50
C TYR A 78 11.72 33.42 46.56
N GLU A 79 12.47 34.11 45.71
CA GLU A 79 11.89 34.82 44.57
C GLU A 79 11.72 33.84 43.41
N VAL A 80 10.47 33.68 42.97
CA VAL A 80 10.14 32.91 41.77
C VAL A 80 10.13 33.89 40.60
N THR A 81 11.23 33.94 39.85
CA THR A 81 11.28 34.72 38.61
C THR A 81 10.85 33.84 37.44
N SER A 82 9.67 34.10 36.89
CA SER A 82 9.14 33.43 35.70
C SER A 82 9.87 33.95 34.46
N VAL A 83 10.70 33.12 33.83
CA VAL A 83 11.35 33.47 32.56
C VAL A 83 10.57 32.83 31.42
N PRO A 84 10.01 33.60 30.48
CA PRO A 84 9.36 33.03 29.31
C PRO A 84 10.42 32.40 28.39
N VAL A 85 10.40 31.07 28.28
CA VAL A 85 11.20 30.34 27.30
C VAL A 85 10.35 30.17 26.05
N VAL A 86 10.65 30.92 24.99
CA VAL A 86 10.09 30.69 23.67
C VAL A 86 10.73 29.40 23.14
N VAL A 87 10.03 28.28 23.25
CA VAL A 87 10.44 27.04 22.59
C VAL A 87 10.19 27.23 21.09
N PRO A 88 11.22 27.25 20.24
CA PRO A 88 11.01 27.34 18.79
C PRO A 88 10.16 26.14 18.35
N LYS A 89 9.04 26.43 17.68
CA LYS A 89 8.12 25.42 17.16
C LYS A 89 8.93 24.48 16.23
N PRO A 90 8.89 23.15 16.43
CA PRO A 90 9.60 22.23 15.56
C PRO A 90 9.10 22.43 14.13
N THR A 91 10.04 22.60 13.21
CA THR A 91 9.75 22.73 11.78
C THR A 91 8.94 21.51 11.34
N PRO A 92 7.78 21.66 10.68
CA PRO A 92 7.01 20.52 10.22
C PRO A 92 7.86 19.66 9.26
N PRO A 93 7.67 18.33 9.27
CA PRO A 93 8.39 17.44 8.36
C PRO A 93 8.18 17.86 6.89
N PRO A 94 9.18 17.69 6.01
CA PRO A 94 9.03 17.99 4.59
C PRO A 94 7.90 17.15 3.97
N ASP A 95 7.07 17.76 3.12
CA ASP A 95 6.08 17.02 2.35
C ASP A 95 6.79 16.12 1.33
N LEU A 96 6.70 14.81 1.52
CA LEU A 96 7.30 13.81 0.64
C LEU A 96 6.44 13.50 -0.59
N PHE A 97 5.18 13.96 -0.61
CA PHE A 97 4.23 13.65 -1.68
C PHE A 97 4.68 14.05 -3.09
N PRO A 98 5.31 15.23 -3.30
CA PRO A 98 5.84 15.61 -4.61
C PRO A 98 6.86 14.60 -5.18
N LYS A 99 7.63 13.95 -4.30
CA LYS A 99 8.58 12.91 -4.71
C LYS A 99 7.86 11.66 -5.23
N TYR A 100 6.88 11.15 -4.49
CA TYR A 100 6.08 9.99 -4.93
C TYR A 100 5.39 10.24 -6.26
N ARG A 101 4.86 11.46 -6.46
CA ARG A 101 4.24 11.85 -7.74
C ARG A 101 5.25 11.82 -8.89
N THR A 102 6.48 12.27 -8.64
CA THR A 102 7.54 12.28 -9.64
C THR A 102 7.97 10.86 -9.99
N ASP A 103 8.20 10.03 -8.99
CA ASP A 103 8.57 8.62 -9.18
C ASP A 103 7.47 7.85 -9.93
N ALA A 104 6.19 8.07 -9.58
CA ALA A 104 5.06 7.46 -10.26
C ALA A 104 4.96 7.89 -11.74
N ARG A 105 5.22 9.16 -12.04
CA ARG A 105 5.23 9.67 -13.42
C ARG A 105 6.30 8.99 -14.28
N VAL A 106 7.47 8.70 -13.73
CA VAL A 106 8.51 7.96 -14.45
C VAL A 106 8.01 6.59 -14.89
N ILE A 107 7.30 5.87 -14.02
CA ILE A 107 6.73 4.55 -14.35
C ILE A 107 5.61 4.67 -15.39
N VAL A 108 4.73 5.68 -15.26
CA VAL A 108 3.67 5.91 -16.26
C VAL A 108 4.27 6.23 -17.62
N GLN A 109 5.36 7.02 -17.66
CA GLN A 109 6.07 7.29 -18.91
C GLN A 109 6.71 6.03 -19.49
N GLU A 110 7.39 5.21 -18.67
CA GLU A 110 7.94 3.91 -19.10
C GLU A 110 6.84 3.01 -19.70
N PHE A 111 5.66 3.01 -19.08
CA PHE A 111 4.49 2.30 -19.59
C PHE A 111 4.03 2.86 -20.94
N GLU A 112 3.85 4.17 -21.09
CA GLU A 112 3.46 4.78 -22.37
C GLU A 112 4.47 4.51 -23.49
N ASP A 113 5.76 4.57 -23.16
CA ASP A 113 6.86 4.27 -24.08
C ASP A 113 6.82 2.79 -24.52
N SER A 114 6.48 1.87 -23.61
CA SER A 114 6.32 0.44 -23.92
C SER A 114 5.19 0.19 -24.94
N LEU A 115 4.15 1.01 -24.92
CA LEU A 115 3.04 0.95 -25.88
C LEU A 115 3.38 1.58 -27.23
N LYS A 116 4.50 2.30 -27.34
CA LYS A 116 4.94 3.02 -28.55
C LYS A 116 3.87 3.98 -29.07
N GLY A 117 3.26 4.74 -28.16
CA GLY A 117 2.21 5.72 -28.48
C GLY A 117 0.85 5.12 -28.85
N ARG A 118 0.62 3.83 -28.54
CA ARG A 118 -0.67 3.16 -28.75
C ARG A 118 -1.50 3.20 -27.48
N THR A 119 -2.83 3.16 -27.63
CA THR A 119 -3.69 2.86 -26.49
C THR A 119 -3.47 1.41 -26.04
N PRO A 120 -3.74 1.08 -24.76
CA PRO A 120 -3.64 -0.31 -24.27
C PRO A 120 -4.46 -1.30 -25.12
N HIS A 121 -5.62 -0.86 -25.62
CA HIS A 121 -6.49 -1.65 -26.47
C HIS A 121 -5.84 -1.93 -27.84
N ASP A 122 -5.33 -0.90 -28.51
CA ASP A 122 -4.65 -1.04 -29.81
C ASP A 122 -3.37 -1.87 -29.69
N TYR A 123 -2.70 -1.81 -28.54
CA TYR A 123 -1.54 -2.62 -28.24
C TYR A 123 -1.90 -4.11 -28.15
N VAL A 124 -2.98 -4.45 -27.42
CA VAL A 124 -3.49 -5.83 -27.34
C VAL A 124 -3.90 -6.35 -28.72
N GLU A 125 -4.62 -5.55 -29.51
CA GLU A 125 -4.98 -5.92 -30.88
C GLU A 125 -3.76 -6.20 -31.75
N LEU A 126 -2.72 -5.36 -31.65
CA LEU A 126 -1.46 -5.57 -32.36
C LEU A 126 -0.84 -6.92 -32.00
N LEU A 127 -0.75 -7.25 -30.70
CA LEU A 127 -0.19 -8.52 -30.24
C LEU A 127 -0.99 -9.72 -30.76
N LEU A 128 -2.33 -9.66 -30.71
CA LEU A 128 -3.19 -10.71 -31.26
C LEU A 128 -3.01 -10.87 -32.77
N ARG A 129 -2.92 -9.77 -33.51
CA ARG A 129 -2.65 -9.81 -34.96
C ARG A 129 -1.30 -10.46 -35.25
N LEU A 130 -0.26 -10.15 -34.49
CA LEU A 130 1.06 -10.78 -34.62
C LEU A 130 1.01 -12.28 -34.30
N TYR A 131 0.30 -12.66 -33.25
CA TYR A 131 0.17 -14.05 -32.81
C TYR A 131 -0.53 -14.94 -33.85
N PHE A 132 -1.57 -14.41 -34.51
CA PHE A 132 -2.34 -15.15 -35.52
C PHE A 132 -1.79 -15.04 -36.95
N LYS A 133 -0.80 -14.18 -37.21
CA LYS A 133 -0.28 -13.93 -38.57
C LYS A 133 0.42 -15.18 -39.12
N SER A 134 -0.26 -15.85 -40.05
CA SER A 134 0.11 -17.18 -40.59
C SER A 134 1.46 -17.25 -41.33
N ASN A 135 2.00 -16.11 -41.75
CA ASN A 135 3.27 -16.02 -42.47
C ASN A 135 4.40 -15.42 -41.62
N SER A 136 4.19 -15.30 -40.30
CA SER A 136 5.20 -14.75 -39.39
C SER A 136 5.96 -15.88 -38.68
N ARG A 137 7.27 -15.69 -38.49
CA ARG A 137 8.09 -16.57 -37.63
C ARG A 137 7.60 -16.62 -36.18
N ARG A 138 6.72 -15.68 -35.79
CA ARG A 138 6.17 -15.54 -34.44
C ARG A 138 4.75 -16.09 -34.28
N GLN A 139 4.21 -16.75 -35.31
CA GLN A 139 2.87 -17.32 -35.24
C GLN A 139 2.77 -18.32 -34.08
N GLY A 140 1.74 -18.18 -33.26
CA GLY A 140 1.50 -19.07 -32.13
C GLY A 140 2.51 -18.96 -30.99
N GLN A 141 3.49 -18.05 -31.07
CA GLN A 141 4.49 -17.89 -30.02
C GLN A 141 3.90 -17.14 -28.83
N LEU A 142 3.86 -17.80 -27.67
CA LEU A 142 3.39 -17.20 -26.43
C LEU A 142 4.33 -16.10 -25.90
N SER A 143 5.60 -16.07 -26.31
CA SER A 143 6.54 -15.01 -25.97
C SER A 143 6.05 -13.62 -26.36
N LEU A 144 5.19 -13.51 -27.39
CA LEU A 144 4.52 -12.26 -27.75
C LEU A 144 3.69 -11.66 -26.61
N PHE A 145 3.22 -12.47 -25.67
CA PHE A 145 2.47 -12.04 -24.49
C PHE A 145 3.31 -12.09 -23.22
N VAL A 146 4.21 -13.08 -23.10
CA VAL A 146 5.06 -13.25 -21.91
C VAL A 146 6.07 -12.10 -21.78
N ASP A 147 6.77 -11.73 -22.86
CA ASP A 147 7.82 -10.71 -22.77
C ASP A 147 7.24 -9.35 -22.29
N PRO A 148 6.10 -8.85 -22.85
CA PRO A 148 5.47 -7.65 -22.32
C PRO A 148 4.89 -7.81 -20.90
N LEU A 149 4.42 -9.00 -20.52
CA LEU A 149 3.87 -9.25 -19.19
C LEU A 149 4.95 -9.10 -18.10
N ASP A 150 6.17 -9.59 -18.34
CA ASP A 150 7.27 -9.46 -17.38
C ASP A 150 7.62 -7.99 -17.09
N ASP A 151 7.69 -7.17 -18.14
CA ASP A 151 7.90 -5.73 -18.02
C ASP A 151 6.74 -5.06 -17.25
N LEU A 152 5.50 -5.41 -17.59
CA LEU A 152 4.32 -4.84 -16.93
C LEU A 152 4.21 -5.25 -15.46
N TYR A 153 4.56 -6.48 -15.08
CA TYR A 153 4.60 -6.90 -13.68
C TYR A 153 5.65 -6.11 -12.89
N ARG A 154 6.83 -5.87 -13.48
CA ARG A 154 7.86 -5.02 -12.87
C ARG A 154 7.31 -3.61 -12.63
N MET A 155 6.73 -2.98 -13.66
CA MET A 155 6.15 -1.64 -13.55
C MET A 155 5.03 -1.58 -12.51
N GLN A 156 4.09 -2.52 -12.56
CA GLN A 156 2.96 -2.60 -11.63
C GLN A 156 3.45 -2.73 -10.18
N LYS A 157 4.41 -3.62 -9.93
CA LYS A 157 4.99 -3.80 -8.60
C LYS A 157 5.63 -2.51 -8.08
N ASN A 158 6.47 -1.87 -8.90
CA ASN A 158 7.13 -0.62 -8.54
C ASN A 158 6.10 0.49 -8.26
N TYR A 159 5.03 0.55 -9.05
CA TYR A 159 3.96 1.53 -8.86
C TYR A 159 3.19 1.30 -7.55
N VAL A 160 2.82 0.05 -7.26
CA VAL A 160 2.15 -0.33 -6.01
C VAL A 160 3.02 0.00 -4.79
N ASP A 161 4.33 -0.20 -4.88
CA ASP A 161 5.27 0.18 -3.82
C ASP A 161 5.26 1.70 -3.56
N ILE A 162 5.20 2.52 -4.61
CA ILE A 162 5.11 3.99 -4.50
C ILE A 162 3.77 4.40 -3.88
N VAL A 163 2.65 3.85 -4.37
CA VAL A 163 1.31 4.14 -3.83
C VAL A 163 1.22 3.76 -2.35
N THR A 164 1.81 2.63 -1.97
CA THR A 164 1.85 2.18 -0.57
C THR A 164 2.66 3.13 0.31
N LYS A 165 3.83 3.58 -0.15
CA LYS A 165 4.66 4.56 0.56
C LYS A 165 3.95 5.92 0.69
N ALA A 166 3.28 6.36 -0.36
CA ALA A 166 2.49 7.59 -0.35
C ALA A 166 1.31 7.51 0.64
N LEU A 167 0.61 6.37 0.66
CA LEU A 167 -0.48 6.11 1.60
C LEU A 167 0.00 6.08 3.05
N GLN A 168 1.19 5.52 3.32
CA GLN A 168 1.78 5.52 4.67
C GLN A 168 2.20 6.93 5.13
N ALA A 169 2.67 7.76 4.20
CA ALA A 169 3.14 9.11 4.53
C ALA A 169 1.99 10.12 4.71
N ASP A 170 0.94 10.02 3.89
CA ASP A 170 -0.11 11.04 3.80
C ASP A 170 -1.51 10.55 4.24
N GLY A 171 -1.68 9.25 4.42
CA GLY A 171 -2.99 8.65 4.64
C GLY A 171 -3.88 8.65 3.39
N PRO A 172 -5.14 8.23 3.52
CA PRO A 172 -6.12 8.26 2.43
C PRO A 172 -6.52 9.72 2.17
N SER A 173 -6.00 10.28 1.06
CA SER A 173 -6.25 11.65 0.63
C SER A 173 -6.68 11.68 -0.84
N GLU A 174 -7.32 12.76 -1.29
CA GLU A 174 -7.72 12.91 -2.70
C GLU A 174 -6.51 12.83 -3.65
N ARG A 175 -5.37 13.40 -3.23
CA ARG A 175 -4.12 13.32 -3.99
C ARG A 175 -3.58 11.89 -4.05
N GLN A 176 -3.67 11.12 -2.96
CA GLN A 176 -3.32 9.70 -2.95
C GLN A 176 -4.25 8.88 -3.86
N GLN A 177 -5.55 9.18 -3.88
CA GLN A 177 -6.51 8.49 -4.75
C GLN A 177 -6.22 8.77 -6.23
N LYS A 178 -5.93 10.02 -6.60
CA LYS A 178 -5.50 10.40 -7.96
C LYS A 178 -4.20 9.68 -8.36
N LEU A 179 -3.26 9.54 -7.43
CA LEU A 179 -2.03 8.78 -7.65
C LEU A 179 -2.34 7.30 -7.91
N ALA A 180 -3.21 6.68 -7.12
CA ALA A 180 -3.61 5.28 -7.34
C ALA A 180 -4.29 5.09 -8.71
N GLN A 181 -5.25 5.97 -9.05
CA GLN A 181 -5.99 5.93 -10.32
C GLN A 181 -5.09 6.04 -11.55
N ALA A 182 -4.02 6.84 -11.49
CA ALA A 182 -3.10 6.99 -12.61
C ALA A 182 -2.34 5.70 -12.97
N GLY A 183 -2.23 4.74 -12.04
CA GLY A 183 -1.60 3.43 -12.29
C GLY A 183 -2.57 2.35 -12.79
N GLU A 184 -3.88 2.58 -12.74
CA GLU A 184 -4.90 1.60 -13.16
C GLU A 184 -4.69 1.07 -14.59
N PRO A 185 -4.30 1.88 -15.60
CA PRO A 185 -4.07 1.38 -16.96
C PRO A 185 -3.01 0.27 -17.04
N ILE A 186 -1.96 0.35 -16.20
CA ILE A 186 -0.92 -0.70 -16.12
C ILE A 186 -1.55 -2.00 -15.64
N GLY A 187 -2.36 -1.92 -14.57
CA GLY A 187 -3.09 -3.04 -14.02
C GLY A 187 -4.08 -3.65 -15.03
N HIS A 188 -4.88 -2.84 -15.72
CA HIS A 188 -5.80 -3.32 -16.75
C HIS A 188 -5.08 -4.09 -17.85
N LEU A 189 -3.96 -3.56 -18.35
CA LEU A 189 -3.22 -4.23 -19.42
C LEU A 189 -2.63 -5.57 -18.95
N VAL A 190 -2.10 -5.66 -17.73
CA VAL A 190 -1.66 -6.93 -17.13
C VAL A 190 -2.80 -7.95 -17.16
N HIS A 191 -3.98 -7.58 -16.65
CA HIS A 191 -5.12 -8.49 -16.61
C HIS A 191 -5.58 -8.93 -18.00
N TRP A 192 -5.52 -8.05 -19.00
CA TRP A 192 -5.90 -8.36 -20.38
C TRP A 192 -4.92 -9.35 -21.01
N LEU A 193 -3.62 -9.11 -20.86
CA LEU A 193 -2.58 -9.98 -21.41
C LEU A 193 -2.53 -11.33 -20.69
N GLU A 194 -2.74 -11.37 -19.37
CA GLU A 194 -2.86 -12.63 -18.62
C GLU A 194 -4.01 -13.48 -19.14
N ASP A 195 -5.17 -12.88 -19.40
CA ASP A 195 -6.36 -13.60 -19.86
C ASP A 195 -6.14 -14.17 -21.27
N ILE A 196 -5.49 -13.40 -22.14
CA ILE A 196 -5.09 -13.84 -23.49
C ILE A 196 -4.06 -14.96 -23.41
N TRP A 197 -3.02 -14.81 -22.58
CA TRP A 197 -1.99 -15.82 -22.39
C TRP A 197 -2.59 -17.13 -21.86
N ARG A 198 -3.48 -17.06 -20.86
CA ARG A 198 -4.20 -18.23 -20.33
C ARG A 198 -5.09 -18.89 -21.38
N ALA A 199 -5.76 -18.12 -22.24
CA ALA A 199 -6.54 -18.69 -23.34
C ALA A 199 -5.67 -19.28 -24.45
N GLY A 200 -4.45 -18.77 -24.63
CA GLY A 200 -3.47 -19.21 -25.62
C GLY A 200 -2.57 -20.37 -25.20
N ILE A 201 -2.46 -20.67 -23.90
CA ILE A 201 -1.58 -21.75 -23.39
C ILE A 201 -1.97 -23.13 -23.94
N GLU A 202 -3.28 -23.33 -24.14
CA GLU A 202 -3.86 -24.53 -24.76
C GLU A 202 -3.77 -24.50 -26.30
N GLY A 203 -3.11 -23.49 -26.86
CA GLY A 203 -2.84 -23.34 -28.29
C GLY A 203 -3.71 -22.30 -29.01
N PRO A 204 -3.35 -21.96 -30.27
CA PRO A 204 -3.97 -20.86 -31.01
C PRO A 204 -5.48 -21.03 -31.27
N GLN A 205 -5.94 -22.28 -31.42
CA GLN A 205 -7.33 -22.56 -31.69
C GLN A 205 -8.23 -22.22 -30.49
N ASN A 206 -7.75 -22.44 -29.27
CA ASN A 206 -8.46 -22.10 -28.05
C ASN A 206 -8.57 -20.59 -27.86
N LEU A 207 -7.48 -19.86 -28.10
CA LEU A 207 -7.53 -18.40 -28.10
C LEU A 207 -8.48 -17.85 -29.16
N ARG A 208 -8.50 -18.44 -30.37
CA ARG A 208 -9.43 -18.05 -31.44
C ARG A 208 -10.89 -18.29 -31.03
N LEU A 209 -11.19 -19.43 -30.40
CA LEU A 209 -12.53 -19.73 -29.89
C LEU A 209 -12.93 -18.77 -28.77
N ALA A 210 -12.03 -18.46 -27.83
CA ALA A 210 -12.27 -17.51 -26.76
C ALA A 210 -12.54 -16.09 -27.29
N TYR A 211 -11.72 -15.64 -28.24
CA TYR A 211 -11.87 -14.34 -28.92
C TYR A 211 -13.20 -14.25 -29.68
N GLY A 212 -13.54 -15.26 -30.49
CA GLY A 212 -14.78 -15.30 -31.27
C GLY A 212 -16.04 -15.32 -30.39
N LYS A 213 -15.96 -15.95 -29.22
CA LYS A 213 -17.05 -15.97 -28.21
C LYS A 213 -17.07 -14.74 -27.30
N ARG A 214 -16.22 -13.74 -27.54
CA ARG A 214 -16.07 -12.53 -26.68
C ARG A 214 -15.84 -12.86 -25.21
N ARG A 215 -15.08 -13.92 -24.91
CA ARG A 215 -14.83 -14.38 -23.54
C ARG A 215 -13.64 -13.66 -22.89
N LEU A 216 -12.85 -12.93 -23.66
CA LEU A 216 -11.67 -12.23 -23.15
C LEU A 216 -12.08 -10.98 -22.34
N LYS A 217 -11.37 -10.69 -21.25
CA LYS A 217 -11.65 -9.58 -20.33
C LYS A 217 -11.74 -8.23 -21.05
N TRP A 218 -10.74 -7.89 -21.85
CA TRP A 218 -10.69 -6.62 -22.58
C TRP A 218 -11.85 -6.42 -23.57
N GLN A 219 -12.41 -7.52 -24.10
CA GLN A 219 -13.60 -7.48 -24.97
C GLN A 219 -14.90 -7.26 -24.20
N ARG A 220 -14.95 -7.61 -22.92
CA ARG A 220 -16.13 -7.41 -22.05
C ARG A 220 -16.17 -5.99 -21.49
N GLU A 221 -15.00 -5.47 -21.14
CA GLU A 221 -14.85 -4.13 -20.59
C GLU A 221 -15.15 -3.03 -21.63
N SER A 222 -14.84 -3.27 -22.91
CA SER A 222 -15.21 -2.36 -24.01
C SER A 222 -16.72 -2.34 -24.32
N ILE A 223 -17.47 -3.37 -23.95
CA ILE A 223 -18.94 -3.44 -24.17
C ILE A 223 -19.71 -2.76 -23.02
N GLY A 224 -19.17 -2.77 -21.80
CA GLY A 224 -19.79 -2.11 -20.64
C GLY A 224 -19.97 -0.60 -20.82
N VAL A 225 -19.03 0.04 -21.52
CA VAL A 225 -19.06 1.49 -21.79
C VAL A 225 -20.08 1.86 -22.87
N ALA A 226 -20.41 0.94 -23.79
CA ALA A 226 -21.36 1.19 -24.87
C ALA A 226 -22.84 1.05 -24.45
N THR A 227 -23.12 0.56 -23.24
CA THR A 227 -24.50 0.35 -22.75
C THR A 227 -24.92 1.36 -21.67
N THR A 228 -24.13 2.41 -21.47
CA THR A 228 -24.37 3.47 -20.46
C THR A 228 -24.46 4.87 -21.09
N VAL A 229 -25.03 4.97 -22.28
CA VAL A 229 -25.46 6.24 -22.91
C VAL A 229 -26.97 6.21 -23.10
#